data_AF-A0A2V9RJU4-F1
#
_entry.id   AF-A0A2V9RJU4-F1
#
_cell.length_a   1.000
_cell.length_b   1.000
_cell.length_c   1.000
_cell.angle_alpha   90.00
_cell.angle_beta   90.00
_cell.angle_gamma   90.00
#
_symmetry.space_group_name_H-M   'P 1'
#
loop_
_entity.id
_entity.type
_entity.pdbx_description
1 polymer ?
#
loop_
_entity_poly.entity_id
_entity_poly.type
_entity_poly.pdbx_seq_one_letter_code
_entity_poly.pdbx_strand_id
1 'polypeptide(L)'
;MRRDGDLTGDDTVSIVLDTYGDHRTGYFFQINAAGTRVDGLISTADSVSLDWDGIWDARTAKTPDGWSAEIVIPSRTLSFTPGLNDWGLNLERFIPRERLWLRWASPTLDSFLYDLSRAGRLSGLGEV
;
A
#
# COMPACT_ATOMS: atom_id res chain seq x y z
N MET A 1 4.85 -6.32 18.58
CA MET A 1 4.41 -5.61 17.37
C MET A 1 5.02 -4.22 17.43
N ARG A 2 5.90 -3.87 16.48
CA ARG A 2 6.59 -2.57 16.46
C ARG A 2 6.03 -1.76 15.31
N ARG A 3 5.47 -0.60 15.62
CA ARG A 3 5.13 0.46 14.69
C ARG A 3 6.37 1.37 14.54
N ASP A 4 6.53 2.03 13.40
CA ASP A 4 7.65 2.95 13.14
C ASP A 4 9.05 2.29 13.17
N GLY A 5 9.14 1.06 12.65
CA GLY A 5 10.42 0.39 12.40
C GLY A 5 10.99 0.81 11.06
N ASP A 6 12.30 1.05 11.00
CA ASP A 6 13.00 1.14 9.71
C ASP A 6 12.85 -0.21 8.98
N LEU A 7 12.18 -0.18 7.83
CA LEU A 7 11.96 -1.34 6.95
C LEU A 7 13.01 -1.44 5.84
N THR A 8 14.05 -0.60 5.89
CA THR A 8 15.12 -0.61 4.91
C THR A 8 15.81 -1.97 4.88
N GLY A 9 15.73 -2.65 3.74
CA GLY A 9 16.35 -3.96 3.56
C GLY A 9 15.49 -5.15 3.98
N ASP A 10 14.22 -4.94 4.33
CA ASP A 10 13.26 -6.02 4.62
C ASP A 10 12.48 -6.47 3.37
N ASP A 11 12.04 -7.73 3.38
CA ASP A 11 11.01 -8.21 2.45
C ASP A 11 9.67 -7.58 2.83
N THR A 12 9.15 -6.72 1.95
CA THR A 12 7.97 -5.89 2.23
C THR A 12 6.90 -6.08 1.18
N VAL A 13 5.64 -5.99 1.62
CA VAL A 13 4.46 -5.82 0.77
C VAL A 13 3.90 -4.43 1.05
N SER A 14 3.68 -3.66 -0.02
CA SER A 14 3.16 -2.31 0.02
C SER A 14 1.89 -2.20 -0.80
N ILE A 15 0.95 -1.39 -0.33
CA ILE A 15 -0.35 -1.11 -0.96
C ILE A 15 -0.52 0.40 -1.04
N VAL A 16 -1.01 0.88 -2.18
CA VAL A 16 -1.48 2.27 -2.32
C VAL A 16 -2.93 2.31 -2.75
N LEU A 17 -3.67 3.29 -2.23
CA LEU A 17 -5.08 3.51 -2.54
C LEU A 17 -5.32 4.98 -2.90
N ASP A 18 -5.79 5.22 -4.12
CA ASP A 18 -6.44 6.48 -4.53
C ASP A 18 -7.94 6.34 -4.29
N THR A 19 -8.40 6.90 -3.18
CA THR A 19 -9.80 6.84 -2.74
C THR A 19 -10.60 8.07 -3.17
N TYR A 20 -9.93 9.06 -3.78
CA TYR A 20 -10.52 10.33 -4.20
C TYR A 20 -10.83 10.35 -5.70
N GLY A 21 -10.15 9.51 -6.48
CA GLY A 21 -10.25 9.42 -7.94
C GLY A 21 -9.50 10.55 -8.65
N ASP A 22 -8.56 11.22 -7.96
CA ASP A 22 -7.81 12.35 -8.49
C ASP A 22 -6.42 11.97 -9.03
N HIS A 23 -6.06 10.68 -8.93
CA HIS A 23 -4.79 10.12 -9.37
C HIS A 23 -3.56 10.76 -8.72
N ARG A 24 -3.72 11.35 -7.53
CA ARG A 24 -2.68 12.15 -6.89
C ARG A 24 -2.65 12.03 -5.37
N THR A 25 -3.80 11.99 -4.73
CA THR A 25 -3.92 11.91 -3.27
C THR A 25 -4.41 10.55 -2.84
N GLY A 26 -3.86 10.04 -1.75
CA GLY A 26 -4.18 8.68 -1.34
C GLY A 26 -3.44 8.22 -0.11
N TYR A 27 -3.52 6.91 0.11
CA TYR A 27 -2.97 6.24 1.28
C TYR A 27 -1.87 5.27 0.87
N PHE A 28 -0.88 5.13 1.73
CA PHE A 28 0.18 4.15 1.64
C PHE A 28 0.13 3.25 2.86
N PHE A 29 0.26 1.94 2.64
CA PHE A 29 0.38 0.92 3.69
C PHE A 29 1.51 -0.02 3.34
N GLN A 30 2.32 -0.39 4.32
CA GLN A 30 3.42 -1.32 4.13
C GLN A 30 3.56 -2.25 5.34
N ILE A 31 3.86 -3.52 5.04
CA ILE A 31 4.14 -4.55 6.03
C ILE A 31 5.35 -5.38 5.62
N ASN A 32 6.14 -5.82 6.61
CA ASN A 32 7.20 -6.80 6.39
C ASN A 32 6.81 -8.20 6.92
N ALA A 33 7.62 -9.20 6.61
CA ALA A 33 7.40 -10.58 7.09
C ALA A 33 7.35 -10.72 8.64
N ALA A 34 7.91 -9.77 9.38
CA ALA A 34 7.88 -9.73 10.86
C ALA A 34 6.61 -9.06 11.44
N GLY A 35 5.73 -8.54 10.60
CA GLY A 35 4.51 -7.83 11.02
C GLY A 35 4.75 -6.40 11.50
N THR A 36 5.91 -5.82 11.20
CA THR A 36 6.13 -4.37 11.33
C THR A 36 5.28 -3.67 10.28
N ARG A 37 4.65 -2.56 10.67
CA ARG A 37 3.69 -1.82 9.87
C ARG A 37 4.11 -0.36 9.76
N VAL A 38 3.94 0.19 8.57
CA VAL A 38 4.13 1.60 8.23
C VAL A 38 2.94 2.04 7.40
N ASP A 39 2.44 3.25 7.66
CA ASP A 39 1.39 3.89 6.89
C ASP A 39 1.73 5.35 6.61
N GLY A 40 0.98 5.95 5.70
CA GLY A 40 1.23 7.32 5.30
C GLY A 40 0.23 7.87 4.31
N LEU A 41 0.40 9.15 4.01
CA LEU A 41 -0.37 9.88 3.02
C LEU A 41 0.48 10.19 1.79
N ILE A 42 -0.15 10.09 0.64
CA ILE A 42 0.40 10.47 -0.66
C ILE A 42 -0.22 11.80 -1.05
N SER A 43 0.62 12.78 -1.38
CA SER A 43 0.18 14.09 -1.91
C SER A 43 0.94 14.52 -3.17
N THR A 44 2.04 13.83 -3.48
CA THR A 44 2.88 13.98 -4.67
C THR A 44 3.27 12.60 -5.19
N ALA A 45 3.64 12.50 -6.47
CA ALA A 45 3.98 11.22 -7.11
C ALA A 45 5.40 10.72 -6.77
N ASP A 46 6.17 11.48 -5.98
CA ASP A 46 7.57 11.23 -5.66
C ASP A 46 7.84 11.03 -4.15
N SER A 47 6.82 11.17 -3.29
CA SER A 47 7.02 11.04 -1.84
C SER A 47 5.77 10.59 -1.07
N VAL A 48 6.00 10.01 0.10
CA VAL A 48 4.97 9.63 1.08
C VAL A 48 5.31 10.32 2.40
N SER A 49 4.33 10.99 3.02
CA SER A 49 4.45 11.45 4.42
C SER A 49 4.01 10.33 5.35
N LEU A 50 4.91 9.93 6.27
CA LEU A 50 4.67 8.88 7.27
C LEU A 50 4.15 9.45 8.61
N ASP A 51 3.66 10.70 8.60
CA ASP A 51 3.16 11.36 9.81
C ASP A 51 1.71 10.95 10.16
N TRP A 52 1.04 10.26 9.25
CA TRP A 52 -0.33 9.79 9.41
C TRP A 52 -0.37 8.44 10.12
N ASP A 53 -1.38 8.24 10.97
CA ASP A 53 -1.55 7.06 11.82
C ASP A 53 -2.97 6.51 11.68
N GLY A 54 -3.14 5.59 10.74
CA GLY A 54 -4.44 4.99 10.45
C GLY A 54 -4.79 3.87 11.41
N ILE A 55 -6.09 3.65 11.63
CA ILE A 55 -6.57 2.43 12.27
C ILE A 55 -6.63 1.31 11.23
N TRP A 56 -5.67 0.40 11.22
CA TRP A 56 -5.69 -0.80 10.39
C TRP A 56 -5.02 -1.97 11.10
N ASP A 57 -5.32 -3.19 10.67
CA ASP A 57 -4.72 -4.40 11.22
C ASP A 57 -4.05 -5.22 10.13
N ALA A 58 -3.02 -5.96 10.51
CA ALA A 58 -2.39 -6.90 9.62
C ALA A 58 -1.73 -8.05 10.39
N ARG A 59 -1.77 -9.23 9.79
CA ARG A 59 -1.18 -10.45 10.33
C ARG A 59 -0.24 -11.07 9.32
N THR A 60 0.87 -11.60 9.80
CA THR A 60 1.81 -12.36 8.98
C THR A 60 1.99 -13.77 9.51
N ALA A 61 2.24 -14.70 8.60
CA ALA A 61 2.59 -16.07 8.94
C ALA A 61 3.76 -16.53 8.07
N LYS A 62 4.74 -17.20 8.68
CA LYS A 62 5.78 -17.90 7.93
C LYS A 62 5.23 -19.24 7.45
N THR A 63 5.52 -19.58 6.19
CA THR A 63 5.19 -20.85 5.56
C THR A 63 6.49 -21.54 5.13
N PRO A 64 6.48 -22.86 4.81
CA PRO A 64 7.67 -23.54 4.31
C PRO A 64 8.29 -22.88 3.08
N ASP A 65 7.46 -22.27 2.22
CA ASP A 65 7.86 -21.67 0.94
C ASP A 65 8.00 -20.14 1.00
N GLY A 66 7.79 -19.52 2.17
CA GLY A 66 7.89 -18.06 2.31
C GLY A 66 7.07 -17.50 3.48
N TRP A 67 6.21 -16.53 3.18
CA TRP A 67 5.34 -15.90 4.17
C TRP A 67 4.06 -15.38 3.50
N SER A 68 3.01 -15.22 4.30
CA SER A 68 1.74 -14.61 3.90
C SER A 68 1.44 -13.37 4.74
N ALA A 69 0.73 -12.41 4.15
CA ALA A 69 0.17 -11.24 4.83
C ALA A 69 -1.34 -11.19 4.63
N GLU A 70 -2.07 -10.91 5.70
CA GLU A 70 -3.50 -10.56 5.67
C GLU A 70 -3.66 -9.16 6.23
N ILE A 71 -4.32 -8.26 5.49
CA ILE A 71 -4.41 -6.84 5.80
C ILE A 71 -5.88 -6.44 5.83
N VAL A 72 -6.30 -5.75 6.90
CA VAL A 72 -7.65 -5.24 7.09
C VAL A 72 -7.58 -3.72 7.25
N ILE A 73 -8.17 -3.01 6.30
CA ILE A 73 -8.30 -1.55 6.30
C ILE A 73 -9.78 -1.22 6.44
N PRO A 74 -10.25 -0.84 7.65
CA PRO A 74 -11.62 -0.39 7.83
C PRO A 74 -11.92 0.85 7.00
N SER A 75 -13.06 0.91 6.31
CA SER A 75 -13.45 2.08 5.50
C SER A 75 -13.48 3.37 6.32
N ARG A 76 -13.89 3.31 7.59
CA ARG A 76 -13.89 4.46 8.53
C ARG A 76 -12.51 5.08 8.79
N THR A 77 -11.44 4.37 8.47
CA THR A 77 -10.07 4.89 8.58
C THR A 77 -9.72 5.81 7.41
N LEU A 78 -10.42 5.64 6.30
CA LEU A 78 -10.18 6.33 5.05
C LEU A 78 -11.21 7.46 4.89
N SER A 79 -10.74 8.61 4.44
CA SER A 79 -11.57 9.60 3.77
C SER A 79 -11.60 9.23 2.28
N PHE A 80 -12.77 9.33 1.65
CA PHE A 80 -12.96 8.93 0.26
C PHE A 80 -14.08 9.75 -0.38
N THR A 81 -14.14 9.79 -1.71
CA THR A 81 -15.20 10.47 -2.46
C THR A 81 -16.48 9.63 -2.41
N PRO A 82 -17.59 10.11 -1.79
CA PRO A 82 -18.84 9.34 -1.73
C PRO A 82 -19.41 9.06 -3.12
N GLY A 83 -19.86 7.82 -3.34
CA GLY A 83 -20.42 7.40 -4.62
C GLY A 83 -19.39 7.14 -5.73
N LEU A 84 -18.10 7.30 -5.44
CA LEU A 84 -17.04 6.87 -6.36
C LEU A 84 -16.98 5.35 -6.40
N ASN A 85 -17.32 4.76 -7.55
CA ASN A 85 -17.36 3.30 -7.70
C ASN A 85 -15.97 2.65 -7.85
N ASP A 86 -14.98 3.45 -8.25
CA ASP A 86 -13.66 2.96 -8.64
C ASP A 86 -12.57 3.71 -7.90
N TRP A 87 -11.74 2.97 -7.17
CA TRP A 87 -10.52 3.49 -6.57
C TRP A 87 -9.31 3.10 -7.41
N GLY A 88 -8.25 3.91 -7.32
CA GLY A 88 -6.93 3.48 -7.75
C GLY A 88 -6.33 2.52 -6.73
N LEU A 89 -5.75 1.41 -7.20
CA LEU A 89 -5.04 0.43 -6.38
C LEU A 89 -3.71 0.09 -7.02
N ASN A 90 -2.65 -0.04 -6.22
CA ASN A 90 -1.47 -0.76 -6.65
C ASN A 90 -0.87 -1.55 -5.50
N LEU A 91 -0.16 -2.62 -5.84
CA LEU A 91 0.52 -3.50 -4.91
C LEU A 91 1.95 -3.71 -5.38
N GLU A 92 2.86 -3.75 -4.43
CA GLU A 92 4.26 -4.03 -4.68
C GLU A 92 4.84 -4.95 -3.62
N ARG A 93 5.74 -5.83 -4.04
CA ARG A 93 6.61 -6.56 -3.13
C ARG A 93 8.06 -6.23 -3.45
N PHE A 94 8.82 -5.90 -2.42
CA PHE A 94 10.27 -5.78 -2.51
C PHE A 94 10.94 -6.99 -1.88
N ILE A 95 11.80 -7.68 -2.64
CA ILE A 95 12.60 -8.82 -2.17
C ILE A 95 14.07 -8.41 -2.15
N PRO A 96 14.62 -7.97 -1.00
CA PRO A 96 15.95 -7.37 -0.92
C PRO A 96 17.07 -8.32 -1.32
N ARG A 97 16.97 -9.61 -0.95
CA ARG A 97 17.95 -10.65 -1.30
C ARG A 97 18.09 -10.89 -2.80
N GLU A 98 17.06 -10.56 -3.58
CA GLU A 98 17.04 -10.68 -5.05
C GLU A 98 17.14 -9.31 -5.74
N ARG A 99 17.11 -8.20 -4.98
CA ARG A 99 16.96 -6.83 -5.48
C ARG A 99 15.78 -6.70 -6.46
N LEU A 100 14.70 -7.40 -6.15
CA LEU A 100 13.56 -7.55 -7.04
C LEU A 100 12.37 -6.76 -6.52
N TRP A 101 11.78 -5.96 -7.42
CA TRP A 101 10.50 -5.30 -7.22
C TRP A 101 9.46 -6.01 -8.10
N LEU A 102 8.40 -6.51 -7.47
CA LEU A 102 7.26 -7.11 -8.16
C LEU A 102 6.09 -6.16 -7.99
N ARG A 103 5.53 -5.65 -9.09
CA ARG A 103 4.42 -4.69 -9.06
C ARG A 103 3.24 -5.20 -9.87
N TRP A 104 2.03 -5.00 -9.34
CA TRP A 104 0.79 -5.48 -9.97
C TRP A 104 0.42 -4.65 -11.21
N ALA A 105 0.35 -3.32 -11.07
CA ALA A 105 0.01 -2.41 -12.16
C ALA A 105 1.19 -1.53 -12.55
N SER A 106 1.34 -1.29 -13.86
CA SER A 106 2.39 -0.43 -14.44
C SER A 106 3.81 -0.74 -13.91
N PRO A 107 4.34 -1.96 -14.10
CA PRO A 107 5.66 -2.36 -13.63
C PRO A 107 6.78 -1.77 -14.51
N THR A 108 6.86 -0.44 -14.58
CA THR A 108 7.88 0.29 -15.32
C THR A 108 8.95 0.84 -14.38
N LEU A 109 10.19 0.93 -14.87
CA LEU A 109 11.33 1.38 -14.07
C LEU A 109 11.32 2.89 -13.78
N ASP A 110 10.53 3.66 -14.52
CA ASP A 110 10.42 5.12 -14.45
C ASP A 110 9.35 5.60 -13.46
N SER A 111 8.85 4.73 -12.58
CA SER A 111 7.75 5.07 -11.68
C SER A 111 7.88 4.42 -10.30
N PHE A 112 7.48 5.16 -9.28
CA PHE A 112 7.33 4.68 -7.92
C PHE A 112 5.93 4.10 -7.67
N LEU A 113 5.80 3.26 -6.65
CA LEU A 113 4.49 2.70 -6.28
C LEU A 113 3.44 3.78 -5.97
N TYR A 114 3.84 4.87 -5.32
CA TYR A 114 2.97 5.97 -4.92
C TYR A 114 2.67 6.98 -6.05
N ASP A 115 3.09 6.72 -7.29
CA ASP A 115 2.58 7.41 -8.48
C ASP A 115 1.16 6.90 -8.83
N LEU A 116 0.16 7.52 -8.20
CA LEU A 116 -1.25 7.09 -8.31
C LEU A 116 -1.84 7.25 -9.71
N SER A 117 -1.20 8.02 -10.60
CA SER A 117 -1.58 8.11 -12.02
C SER A 117 -1.38 6.79 -12.78
N ARG A 118 -0.57 5.89 -12.23
CA ARG A 118 -0.26 4.58 -12.80
C ARG A 118 -0.88 3.41 -12.04
N ALA A 119 -1.67 3.71 -11.01
CA ALA A 119 -2.41 2.70 -10.26
C ALA A 119 -3.41 1.97 -11.17
N GLY A 120 -3.62 0.68 -10.90
CA GLY A 120 -4.70 -0.09 -11.50
C GLY A 120 -6.06 0.32 -10.93
N ARG A 121 -7.13 -0.25 -11.48
CA ARG A 121 -8.51 0.06 -11.07
C ARG A 121 -9.05 -1.02 -10.15
N LEU A 122 -9.55 -0.61 -8.98
CA LEU A 122 -10.35 -1.42 -8.07
C LEU A 122 -11.81 -0.95 -8.16
N SER A 123 -12.66 -1.77 -8.76
CA SER A 123 -14.07 -1.45 -8.99
C SER A 123 -15.01 -2.12 -7.97
N GLY A 124 -16.25 -1.62 -7.90
CA GLY A 124 -17.29 -2.21 -7.05
C GLY A 124 -17.32 -1.65 -5.63
N LEU A 125 -16.78 -0.45 -5.44
CA LEU A 125 -16.72 0.25 -4.15
C LEU A 125 -17.84 1.28 -3.97
N GLY A 126 -18.79 1.38 -4.91
CA GLY A 126 -19.85 2.39 -4.87
C GLY A 126 -20.85 2.27 -3.71
N GLU A 127 -20.80 1.17 -2.95
CA GLU A 127 -21.63 0.93 -1.76
C GLU A 127 -20.88 1.18 -0.43
N VAL A 128 -19.62 1.61 -0.49
CA VAL A 128 -18.80 1.94 0.69
C VAL A 128 -19.17 3.31 1.27
#